data_AF-A0A7C7E2B3-F1
#
_entry.id   AF-A0A7C7E2B3-F1
#
_cell.length_a   1.000
_cell.length_b   1.000
_cell.length_c   1.000
_cell.angle_alpha   90.00
_cell.angle_beta   90.00
_cell.angle_gamma   90.00
#
_symmetry.space_group_name_H-M   'P 1'
#
loop_
_entity.id
_entity.type
_entity.pdbx_description
1 polymer ?
#
loop_
_entity_poly.entity_id
_entity_poly.type
_entity_poly.pdbx_seq_one_letter_code
_entity_poly.pdbx_strand_id
1 'polypeptide(L)'
;MSQIVADALLLVVTVIWGTTFVVVKGTISDIKPFTFLAVRFFIGGLFLLLVLGVKNIVRDNKKTLFRPVRTQDKGVSGDHSEGEDSVQVRELLKGSVVTGVTLFFSYATQTFGLLTVPAGKAAFITGLSVVIVPLASAILLKRVPERNAILGVVLAA
;
A
#
# COMPACT_ATOMS: atom_id res chain seq x y z
N MET A 1 -2.40 9.42 20.59
CA MET A 1 -3.71 9.12 19.97
C MET A 1 -4.35 8.04 20.83
N SER A 2 -5.59 8.20 21.28
CA SER A 2 -6.24 7.18 22.12
C SER A 2 -6.59 5.95 21.29
N GLN A 3 -6.54 4.75 21.90
CA GLN A 3 -6.83 3.47 21.22
C GLN A 3 -8.21 3.49 20.54
N ILE A 4 -9.20 4.08 21.21
CA ILE A 4 -10.57 4.23 20.69
C ILE A 4 -10.60 5.01 19.37
N VAL A 5 -9.76 6.04 19.21
CA VAL A 5 -9.69 6.81 17.96
C VAL A 5 -9.07 5.97 16.84
N ALA A 6 -8.06 5.15 17.14
CA ALA A 6 -7.48 4.24 16.16
C ALA A 6 -8.49 3.17 15.70
N ASP A 7 -9.23 2.57 16.65
CA ASP A 7 -10.23 1.55 16.36
C ASP A 7 -11.41 2.13 15.55
N ALA A 8 -11.88 3.33 15.91
CA ALA A 8 -12.91 4.03 15.14
C ALA A 8 -12.46 4.34 13.71
N LEU A 9 -11.20 4.77 13.53
CA LEU A 9 -10.63 5.00 12.20
C LEU A 9 -10.53 3.69 11.39
N LEU A 10 -10.16 2.58 12.02
CA LEU A 10 -10.12 1.27 11.35
C LEU A 10 -11.51 0.81 10.89
N LEU A 11 -12.55 1.05 11.69
CA LEU A 11 -13.94 0.77 11.28
C LEU A 11 -14.34 1.61 10.06
N VAL A 12 -14.03 2.90 10.06
CA VAL A 12 -14.32 3.79 8.92
C VAL A 12 -13.61 3.32 7.66
N VAL A 13 -12.31 2.99 7.75
CA VAL A 13 -11.53 2.46 6.63
C VAL A 13 -12.14 1.16 6.11
N THR A 14 -12.56 0.26 6.99
CA THR A 14 -13.16 -1.04 6.63
C THR A 14 -14.49 -0.85 5.89
N VAL A 15 -15.34 0.08 6.32
CA VAL A 15 -16.60 0.40 5.64
C VAL A 15 -16.34 0.97 4.23
N ILE A 16 -15.42 1.93 4.12
CA ILE A 16 -15.03 2.52 2.82
C ILE A 16 -14.47 1.44 1.89
N TRP A 17 -13.61 0.57 2.41
CA TRP A 17 -13.01 -0.50 1.64
C TRP A 17 -14.04 -1.52 1.16
N GLY A 18 -14.95 -1.97 2.03
CA GLY A 18 -15.99 -2.95 1.68
C GLY A 18 -17.01 -2.40 0.68
N THR A 19 -17.48 -1.16 0.87
CA THR A 19 -18.44 -0.51 -0.05
C THR A 19 -17.87 -0.30 -1.45
N THR A 20 -16.55 -0.15 -1.58
CA THR A 20 -15.87 -0.01 -2.87
C THR A 20 -16.16 -1.19 -3.81
N PHE A 21 -16.29 -2.44 -3.31
CA PHE A 21 -16.61 -3.59 -4.18
C PHE A 21 -17.99 -3.49 -4.83
N VAL A 22 -18.98 -2.97 -4.10
CA VAL A 22 -20.34 -2.76 -4.60
C VAL A 22 -20.35 -1.67 -5.66
N VAL A 23 -19.67 -0.56 -5.38
CA VAL A 23 -19.52 0.56 -6.32
C VAL A 23 -18.81 0.10 -7.60
N VAL A 24 -17.66 -0.56 -7.47
CA VAL A 24 -16.88 -1.06 -8.61
C VAL A 24 -17.74 -2.00 -9.46
N LYS A 25 -18.45 -2.96 -8.84
CA LYS A 25 -19.30 -3.92 -9.56
C LYS A 25 -20.37 -3.22 -10.39
N GLY A 26 -20.99 -2.16 -9.86
CA GLY A 26 -21.95 -1.35 -10.62
C GLY A 26 -21.27 -0.56 -11.75
N THR A 27 -20.13 0.07 -11.47
CA THR A 27 -19.44 0.92 -12.43
C THR A 27 -18.85 0.14 -13.61
N ILE A 28 -18.26 -1.03 -13.39
CA ILE A 28 -17.65 -1.83 -14.47
C ILE A 28 -18.66 -2.48 -15.42
N SER A 29 -19.96 -2.41 -15.10
CA SER A 29 -21.03 -2.76 -16.03
C SER A 29 -21.29 -1.66 -17.06
N ASP A 30 -21.04 -0.41 -16.68
CA ASP A 30 -21.26 0.77 -17.54
C ASP A 30 -19.99 1.19 -18.30
N ILE A 31 -18.82 1.01 -17.67
CA ILE A 31 -17.53 1.36 -18.26
C ILE A 31 -16.59 0.16 -18.34
N LYS A 32 -15.76 0.13 -19.39
CA LYS A 32 -14.79 -0.94 -19.61
C LYS A 32 -13.82 -1.05 -18.41
N PRO A 33 -13.46 -2.28 -17.96
CA PRO A 33 -12.58 -2.49 -16.81
C PRO A 33 -11.26 -1.72 -16.86
N PHE A 34 -10.61 -1.67 -18.03
CA PHE A 34 -9.36 -0.94 -18.18
C PHE A 34 -9.53 0.58 -18.03
N THR A 35 -10.65 1.14 -18.47
CA THR A 35 -10.97 2.57 -18.28
C THR A 35 -11.18 2.87 -16.80
N PHE A 36 -11.90 2.01 -16.09
CA PHE A 36 -12.06 2.14 -14.64
C PHE A 36 -10.71 2.12 -13.90
N LEU A 37 -9.83 1.16 -14.24
CA LEU A 37 -8.48 1.07 -13.67
C LEU A 37 -7.65 2.33 -13.94
N ALA A 38 -7.66 2.82 -15.18
CA ALA A 38 -6.90 3.99 -15.57
C ALA A 38 -7.31 5.21 -14.73
N VAL A 39 -8.61 5.47 -14.60
CA VAL A 39 -9.13 6.57 -13.78
C VAL A 39 -8.76 6.38 -12.30
N ARG A 40 -8.90 5.16 -11.76
CA ARG A 40 -8.58 4.84 -10.36
C ARG A 40 -7.11 5.12 -10.02
N PHE A 41 -6.18 4.61 -10.82
CA PHE A 41 -4.75 4.83 -10.60
C PHE A 41 -4.33 6.27 -10.88
N PHE A 42 -4.97 6.94 -11.85
CA PHE A 42 -4.69 8.34 -12.16
C PHE A 42 -5.08 9.27 -11.00
N ILE A 43 -6.29 9.12 -10.45
CA ILE A 43 -6.74 9.91 -9.29
C ILE A 43 -5.86 9.63 -8.06
N GLY A 44 -5.53 8.36 -7.81
CA GLY A 44 -4.64 7.98 -6.71
C GLY A 44 -3.23 8.57 -6.85
N GLY A 45 -2.67 8.53 -8.07
CA GLY A 45 -1.37 9.12 -8.39
C GLY A 45 -1.37 10.65 -8.26
N LEU A 46 -2.42 11.31 -8.74
CA LEU A 46 -2.57 12.76 -8.62
C LEU A 46 -2.71 13.19 -7.15
N PHE A 47 -3.49 12.46 -6.37
CA PHE A 47 -3.63 12.70 -4.93
C PHE A 47 -2.29 12.52 -4.20
N LEU A 48 -1.54 11.45 -4.52
CA LEU A 48 -0.22 11.24 -3.94
C LEU A 48 0.76 12.36 -4.32
N LEU A 49 0.77 12.80 -5.59
CA LEU A 49 1.58 13.94 -6.04
C LEU A 49 1.21 15.23 -5.31
N LEU A 50 -0.08 15.49 -5.11
CA LEU A 50 -0.55 16.64 -4.35
C LEU A 50 -0.09 16.59 -2.90
N VAL A 51 -0.23 15.43 -2.23
CA VAL A 51 0.23 15.26 -0.84
C VAL A 51 1.74 15.41 -0.73
N LEU A 52 2.52 14.87 -1.67
CA LEU A 52 3.97 15.03 -1.71
C LEU A 52 4.38 16.49 -2.00
N GLY A 53 3.68 17.18 -2.89
CA GLY A 53 3.87 18.60 -3.18
C GLY A 53 3.63 19.47 -1.94
N VAL A 54 2.50 19.29 -1.26
CA VAL A 54 2.18 20.00 -0.01
C VAL A 54 3.18 19.65 1.10
N LYS A 55 3.55 18.38 1.24
CA LYS A 55 4.54 17.94 2.24
C LYS A 55 5.91 18.54 1.96
N ASN A 56 6.32 18.68 0.71
CA ASN A 56 7.58 19.33 0.33
C ASN A 56 7.55 20.84 0.64
N ILE A 57 6.42 21.52 0.38
CA ILE A 57 6.21 22.94 0.73
C ILE A 57 6.27 23.15 2.25
N VAL A 58 5.59 22.30 3.04
CA VAL A 58 5.59 22.39 4.51
C VAL A 58 6.94 21.98 5.11
N ARG A 59 7.65 21.04 4.48
CA ARG A 59 8.98 20.57 4.92
C ARG A 59 10.07 21.61 4.63
N ASP A 60 9.97 22.38 3.55
CA ASP A 60 10.89 23.51 3.30
C ASP A 60 10.78 24.58 4.39
N ASN A 61 9.59 24.81 4.94
CA ASN A 61 9.38 25.74 6.06
C ASN A 61 9.92 25.20 7.42
N LYS A 62 10.39 23.94 7.50
CA LYS A 62 10.95 23.33 8.73
C LYS A 62 12.45 23.04 8.66
N LYS A 63 13.11 23.30 7.53
CA LYS A 63 14.53 22.99 7.31
C LYS A 63 15.51 23.94 8.02
N THR A 64 15.04 24.98 8.71
CA THR A 64 15.89 25.89 9.50
C THR A 64 16.18 25.43 10.93
N LEU A 65 15.58 24.35 11.46
CA LEU A 65 15.68 24.05 12.90
C LEU A 65 16.36 22.73 13.30
N PHE A 66 16.61 21.77 12.39
CA PHE A 66 17.22 20.50 12.81
C PHE A 66 18.20 19.90 11.79
N ARG A 67 19.48 20.20 12.00
CA ARG A 67 20.65 19.33 11.73
C ARG A 67 21.30 19.06 13.11
N PRO A 68 22.04 17.96 13.37
CA PRO A 68 22.23 16.69 12.64
C PRO A 68 22.04 15.43 13.53
N VAL A 69 21.98 14.22 12.95
CA VAL A 69 22.32 12.97 13.66
C VAL A 69 23.71 12.55 13.21
N ARG A 70 24.69 12.64 14.11
CA ARG A 70 26.01 12.02 13.95
C ARG A 70 25.85 10.52 14.17
N THR A 71 25.84 9.75 13.10
CA THR A 71 26.15 8.33 13.19
C THR A 71 27.66 8.20 13.09
N GLN A 72 28.28 7.87 14.21
CA GLN A 72 29.63 7.34 14.24
C GLN A 72 29.58 5.94 13.64
N ASP A 73 30.01 5.80 12.39
CA ASP A 73 30.53 4.53 11.91
C ASP A 73 31.88 4.76 11.23
N LYS A 74 32.82 3.88 11.55
CA LYS A 74 34.24 4.07 11.35
C LYS A 74 34.64 3.72 9.91
N GLY A 75 35.34 4.66 9.28
CA GLY A 75 36.46 4.40 8.38
C GLY A 75 36.15 3.70 7.05
N VAL A 76 35.79 4.48 6.04
CA VAL A 76 36.29 4.31 4.67
C VAL A 76 36.51 5.71 4.08
N SER A 77 37.78 6.03 3.82
CA SER A 77 38.23 7.15 3.00
C SER A 77 38.06 6.77 1.53
N GLY A 78 37.51 7.66 0.71
CA GLY A 78 37.57 7.52 -0.76
C GLY A 78 36.31 7.97 -1.48
N ASP A 79 36.25 9.26 -1.79
CA ASP A 79 35.74 9.82 -3.05
C ASP A 79 34.71 9.01 -3.86
N HIS A 80 33.41 9.06 -3.50
CA HIS A 80 32.31 8.55 -4.36
C HIS A 80 30.99 9.32 -4.16
N SER A 81 31.02 10.66 -4.14
CA SER A 81 29.82 11.45 -3.82
C SER A 81 28.84 11.69 -4.99
N GLU A 82 29.15 11.33 -6.24
CA GLU A 82 28.23 11.51 -7.39
C GLU A 82 27.56 10.20 -7.86
N GLY A 83 28.06 9.05 -7.39
CA GLY A 83 27.54 7.72 -7.76
C GLY A 83 26.42 7.18 -6.87
N GLU A 84 26.40 7.51 -5.56
CA GLU A 84 25.43 6.93 -4.61
C GLU A 84 24.00 7.44 -4.80
N ASP A 85 23.79 8.72 -5.13
CA ASP A 85 22.45 9.29 -5.35
C ASP A 85 21.81 8.75 -6.63
N SER A 86 22.61 8.56 -7.69
CA SER A 86 22.12 8.01 -8.97
C SER A 86 21.82 6.51 -8.88
N VAL A 87 22.57 5.75 -8.06
CA VAL A 87 22.29 4.35 -7.76
C VAL A 87 21.02 4.22 -6.92
N GLN A 88 20.83 5.04 -5.87
CA GLN A 88 19.61 5.02 -5.06
C GLN A 88 18.37 5.36 -5.88
N VAL A 89 18.42 6.38 -6.74
CA VAL A 89 17.29 6.72 -7.63
C VAL A 89 16.95 5.58 -8.57
N ARG A 90 17.95 4.88 -9.13
CA ARG A 90 17.73 3.70 -9.98
C ARG A 90 17.09 2.55 -9.21
N GLU A 91 17.53 2.26 -7.99
CA GLU A 91 16.94 1.21 -7.16
C GLU A 91 15.51 1.57 -6.72
N LEU A 92 15.24 2.83 -6.37
CA LEU A 92 13.90 3.33 -6.08
C LEU A 92 12.97 3.25 -7.31
N LEU A 93 13.48 3.60 -8.51
CA LEU A 93 12.74 3.48 -9.76
C LEU A 93 12.45 2.02 -10.11
N LYS A 94 13.45 1.14 -10.01
CA LYS A 94 13.25 -0.31 -10.21
C LYS A 94 12.19 -0.84 -9.25
N GLY A 95 12.29 -0.50 -7.95
CA GLY A 95 11.32 -0.91 -6.94
C GLY A 95 9.90 -0.39 -7.23
N SER A 96 9.78 0.87 -7.67
CA SER A 96 8.50 1.50 -8.03
C SER A 96 7.89 0.87 -9.29
N VAL A 97 8.71 0.55 -10.31
CA VAL A 97 8.27 -0.11 -11.53
C VAL A 97 7.79 -1.53 -11.22
N VAL A 98 8.57 -2.32 -10.50
CA VAL A 98 8.20 -3.70 -10.12
C VAL A 98 6.89 -3.67 -9.33
N THR A 99 6.81 -2.84 -8.29
CA THR A 99 5.59 -2.74 -7.45
C THR A 99 4.39 -2.25 -8.27
N GLY A 100 4.58 -1.24 -9.13
CA GLY A 100 3.52 -0.69 -9.96
C GLY A 100 2.96 -1.70 -10.97
N VAL A 101 3.85 -2.44 -11.65
CA VAL A 101 3.45 -3.51 -12.58
C VAL A 101 2.69 -4.61 -11.84
N THR A 102 3.23 -5.12 -10.72
CA THR A 102 2.56 -6.15 -9.92
C THR A 102 1.17 -5.69 -9.45
N LEU A 103 1.07 -4.44 -8.97
CA LEU A 103 -0.19 -3.87 -8.51
C LEU A 103 -1.21 -3.76 -9.64
N PHE A 104 -0.80 -3.29 -10.83
CA PHE A 104 -1.69 -3.16 -11.98
C PHE A 104 -2.25 -4.52 -12.41
N PHE A 105 -1.41 -5.54 -12.57
CA PHE A 105 -1.85 -6.88 -12.97
C PHE A 105 -2.76 -7.55 -11.93
N SER A 106 -2.46 -7.35 -10.64
CA SER A 106 -3.31 -7.80 -9.55
C SER A 106 -4.70 -7.17 -9.62
N TYR A 107 -4.77 -5.84 -9.72
CA TYR A 107 -6.04 -5.11 -9.84
C TYR A 107 -6.79 -5.42 -11.14
N ALA A 108 -6.09 -5.61 -12.25
CA ALA A 108 -6.71 -5.96 -13.53
C ALA A 108 -7.42 -7.30 -13.40
N THR A 109 -6.69 -8.32 -12.96
CA THR A 109 -7.23 -9.67 -12.72
C THR A 109 -8.41 -9.62 -11.75
N GLN A 110 -8.27 -8.88 -10.64
CA GLN A 110 -9.35 -8.73 -9.67
C GLN A 110 -10.60 -8.08 -10.30
N THR A 111 -10.43 -7.05 -11.12
CA THR A 111 -11.54 -6.30 -11.73
C THR A 111 -12.25 -7.13 -12.79
N PHE A 112 -11.52 -7.93 -13.57
CA PHE A 112 -12.13 -8.92 -14.45
C PHE A 112 -12.89 -10.01 -13.66
N GLY A 113 -12.33 -10.47 -12.53
CA GLY A 113 -13.04 -11.37 -11.62
C GLY A 113 -14.35 -10.76 -11.10
N LEU A 114 -14.35 -9.47 -10.78
CA LEU A 114 -15.56 -8.76 -10.38
C LEU A 114 -16.64 -8.75 -11.46
N LEU A 115 -16.37 -8.98 -12.74
CA LEU A 115 -17.42 -9.13 -13.74
C LEU A 115 -18.22 -10.43 -13.55
N THR A 116 -17.55 -11.51 -13.15
CA THR A 116 -18.14 -12.86 -13.11
C THR A 116 -18.70 -13.25 -11.75
N VAL A 117 -18.19 -12.69 -10.65
CA VAL A 117 -18.68 -12.96 -9.29
C VAL A 117 -19.48 -11.79 -8.70
N PRO A 118 -20.47 -12.06 -7.82
CA PRO A 118 -21.14 -11.03 -7.01
C PRO A 118 -20.17 -10.28 -6.10
N ALA A 119 -20.43 -8.98 -5.87
CA ALA A 119 -19.58 -8.12 -5.05
C ALA A 119 -19.31 -8.68 -3.65
N GLY A 120 -20.32 -9.25 -2.98
CA GLY A 120 -20.16 -9.86 -1.66
C GLY A 120 -19.22 -11.06 -1.65
N LYS A 121 -19.28 -11.92 -2.68
CA LYS A 121 -18.38 -13.08 -2.80
C LYS A 121 -16.95 -12.63 -3.10
N ALA A 122 -16.78 -11.65 -3.98
CA ALA A 122 -15.47 -11.09 -4.30
C ALA A 122 -14.82 -10.42 -3.07
N ALA A 123 -15.58 -9.59 -2.33
CA ALA A 123 -15.11 -8.91 -1.13
C ALA A 123 -14.69 -9.92 -0.05
N PHE A 124 -15.48 -10.99 0.16
CA PHE A 124 -15.14 -12.06 1.10
C PHE A 124 -13.82 -12.75 0.73
N ILE A 125 -13.65 -13.16 -0.54
CA ILE A 125 -12.41 -13.81 -1.01
C ILE A 125 -11.18 -12.91 -0.79
N THR A 126 -11.29 -11.61 -1.05
CA THR A 126 -10.19 -10.67 -0.80
C THR A 126 -9.96 -10.40 0.69
N GLY A 127 -11.03 -10.46 1.50
CA GLY A 127 -10.96 -10.34 2.96
C GLY A 127 -10.20 -11.49 3.62
N LEU A 128 -10.17 -12.68 3.01
CA LEU A 128 -9.36 -13.82 3.49
C LEU A 128 -7.86 -13.49 3.57
N SER A 129 -7.39 -12.41 2.93
CA SER A 129 -6.02 -11.91 3.12
C SER A 129 -5.66 -11.64 4.58
N VAL A 130 -6.61 -11.30 5.47
CA VAL A 130 -6.32 -11.14 6.91
C VAL A 130 -5.87 -12.44 7.58
N VAL A 131 -6.29 -13.59 7.04
CA VAL A 131 -5.88 -14.94 7.47
C VAL A 131 -4.63 -15.38 6.70
N ILE A 132 -4.64 -15.17 5.38
CA ILE A 132 -3.57 -15.63 4.48
C ILE A 132 -2.26 -14.89 4.74
N VAL A 133 -2.27 -13.59 5.04
CA VAL A 133 -1.03 -12.79 5.20
C VAL A 133 -0.20 -13.26 6.40
N PRO A 134 -0.74 -13.42 7.62
CA PRO A 134 0.01 -13.98 8.74
C PRO A 134 0.48 -15.41 8.48
N LEU A 135 -0.34 -16.23 7.82
CA LEU A 135 0.01 -17.62 7.48
C LEU A 135 1.15 -17.69 6.46
N ALA A 136 1.05 -16.92 5.38
CA ALA A 136 2.09 -16.80 4.35
C ALA A 136 3.38 -16.22 4.95
N SER A 137 3.27 -15.23 5.84
CA SER A 137 4.40 -14.70 6.58
C SER A 137 5.08 -15.78 7.43
N ALA A 138 4.30 -16.62 8.12
CA ALA A 138 4.85 -17.72 8.93
C ALA A 138 5.65 -18.73 8.09
N ILE A 139 5.12 -19.08 6.92
CA ILE A 139 5.74 -20.03 5.98
C ILE A 139 6.98 -19.42 5.34
N LEU A 140 6.90 -18.17 4.87
CA LEU A 140 7.96 -17.51 4.12
C LEU A 140 9.13 -17.07 5.01
N LEU A 141 8.85 -16.52 6.18
CA LEU A 141 9.86 -16.02 7.11
C LEU A 141 10.35 -17.10 8.10
N LYS A 142 9.74 -18.29 8.10
CA LYS A 142 10.01 -19.39 9.06
C LYS A 142 9.98 -18.93 10.54
N ARG A 143 9.21 -17.89 10.83
CA ARG A 143 9.04 -17.29 12.16
C ARG A 143 7.56 -17.41 12.51
N VAL A 144 7.25 -17.95 13.68
CA VAL A 144 5.86 -18.06 14.13
C VAL A 144 5.25 -16.67 14.34
N PRO A 145 4.02 -16.40 13.85
CA PRO A 145 3.36 -15.14 14.08
C PRO A 145 3.08 -14.93 15.57
N GLU A 146 2.99 -13.68 15.99
CA GLU A 146 2.69 -13.33 17.38
C GLU A 146 1.33 -13.90 17.82
N ARG A 147 1.18 -14.20 19.12
CA ARG A 147 -0.02 -14.84 19.67
C ARG A 147 -1.32 -14.08 19.35
N ASN A 148 -1.25 -12.76 19.24
CA ASN A 148 -2.37 -11.90 18.85
C ASN A 148 -2.78 -12.09 17.39
N ALA A 149 -1.82 -12.29 16.49
CA ALA A 149 -2.10 -12.57 15.08
C ALA A 149 -2.74 -13.95 14.92
N ILE A 150 -2.28 -14.96 15.67
CA ILE A 150 -2.88 -16.30 15.64
C ILE A 150 -4.33 -16.26 16.13
N LEU A 151 -4.61 -15.57 17.24
CA LEU A 151 -5.98 -15.39 17.73
C LEU A 151 -6.85 -14.65 16.71
N GLY A 152 -6.32 -13.62 16.06
CA GLY A 152 -7.03 -12.91 14.99
C GLY A 152 -7.35 -13.80 13.79
N VAL A 153 -6.41 -14.64 13.35
CA VAL A 153 -6.58 -15.59 12.25
C VAL A 153 -7.67 -16.63 12.58
N VAL A 154 -7.69 -17.15 13.82
CA VAL A 154 -8.68 -18.14 14.27
C VAL A 154 -10.08 -17.52 14.42
N LEU A 155 -10.19 -16.28 14.90
CA LEU A 155 -11.48 -15.59 15.08
C LEU A 155 -12.06 -15.06 13.76
N ALA A 156 -11.21 -14.81 12.76
CA ALA A 156 -11.63 -14.29 11.45
C ALA A 156 -12.05 -15.38 10.46
N ALA A 157 -11.69 -16.65 10.73
CA ALA A 157 -12.08 -17.83 9.94
C ALA A 157 -13.48 -18.32 10.32
#